data_AF-A0A7J9HGW3-F1
#
_entry.id   AF-A0A7J9HGW3-F1
#
_cell.length_a   1.000
_cell.length_b   1.000
_cell.length_c   1.000
_cell.angle_alpha   90.00
_cell.angle_beta   90.00
_cell.angle_gamma   90.00
#
_symmetry.space_group_name_H-M   'P 1'
#
loop_
_entity.id
_entity.type
_entity.pdbx_description
1 polymer ?
#
loop_
_entity_poly.entity_id
_entity_poly.type
_entity_poly.pdbx_seq_one_letter_code
_entity_poly.pdbx_strand_id
1 'polypeptide(L)'
;VVLLVLDIHACIAQDPLHFRQLVVFLVHNFRIDHSLLERRGALIIRRLCVLLDAERVYRELSTILEGEADLDFACVMVQALNLILLTSSELSELRELLKQSLVNAAGKDLFVSLYASWCHSPMAIISLCLLAQTYQHACAVIQSLVEEDINAKFLVQLDKLIRLLETPVFAYLRLQLLEPRQYIWLLKALYGLLMLLPQQSSAFKVLRRRLKTVPSYSFDGGNLKRAASGNPYSQILHHSGSQITEDGDIDQDNGNLQNGINFASLQQFKQMQQQHHMLAKSRAQSRNSSTSLLK
;
A
#
# COMPACT_ATOMS: atom_id res chain seq x y z
N VAL A 1 5.59 -13.92 -32.72
CA VAL A 1 4.56 -14.95 -32.47
C VAL A 1 3.72 -14.61 -31.24
N VAL A 2 4.26 -14.58 -30.01
CA VAL A 2 3.48 -14.29 -28.76
C VAL A 2 2.70 -12.96 -28.82
N LEU A 3 3.32 -11.88 -29.33
CA LEU A 3 2.66 -10.57 -29.45
C LEU A 3 1.52 -10.56 -30.49
N LEU A 4 1.70 -11.24 -31.62
CA LEU A 4 0.65 -11.37 -32.66
C LEU A 4 -0.54 -12.21 -32.16
N VAL A 5 -0.26 -13.25 -31.37
CA VAL A 5 -1.31 -14.07 -30.73
C VAL A 5 -2.08 -13.24 -29.72
N LEU A 6 -1.41 -12.40 -28.92
CA LEU A 6 -2.07 -11.48 -27.98
C LEU A 6 -2.93 -10.45 -28.70
N ASP A 7 -2.48 -9.88 -29.81
CA ASP A 7 -3.26 -8.90 -30.57
C ASP A 7 -4.56 -9.53 -31.14
N ILE A 8 -4.48 -10.74 -31.69
CA ILE A 8 -5.67 -11.46 -32.20
C ILE A 8 -6.63 -11.82 -31.06
N HIS A 9 -6.11 -12.32 -29.93
CA HIS A 9 -6.94 -12.67 -28.77
C HIS A 9 -7.54 -11.42 -28.12
N ALA A 10 -6.85 -10.28 -28.14
CA ALA A 10 -7.39 -9.02 -27.64
C ALA A 10 -8.55 -8.50 -28.49
N CYS A 11 -8.48 -8.63 -29.83
CA CYS A 11 -9.61 -8.29 -30.69
C CYS A 11 -10.86 -9.12 -30.36
N ILE A 12 -10.70 -10.41 -30.05
CA ILE A 12 -11.80 -11.31 -29.66
C ILE A 12 -12.28 -11.01 -28.22
N ALA A 13 -11.35 -10.64 -27.33
CA ALA A 13 -11.60 -10.29 -25.94
C ALA A 13 -12.18 -8.87 -25.73
N GLN A 14 -12.62 -8.18 -26.78
CA GLN A 14 -13.50 -7.02 -26.60
C GLN A 14 -14.81 -7.44 -25.92
N ASP A 15 -15.29 -8.66 -26.23
CA ASP A 15 -16.43 -9.27 -25.54
C ASP A 15 -16.08 -9.64 -24.07
N PRO A 16 -16.94 -9.32 -23.09
CA PRO A 16 -16.69 -9.59 -21.67
C PRO A 16 -16.40 -11.05 -21.31
N LEU A 17 -17.05 -12.01 -21.98
CA LEU A 17 -16.92 -13.42 -21.65
C LEU A 17 -15.61 -14.00 -22.18
N HIS A 18 -15.23 -13.63 -23.42
CA HIS A 18 -13.95 -14.01 -24.01
C HIS A 18 -12.76 -13.36 -23.29
N PHE A 19 -12.95 -12.13 -22.79
CA PHE A 19 -11.95 -11.46 -21.97
C PHE A 19 -11.61 -12.25 -20.71
N ARG A 20 -12.64 -12.62 -19.93
CA ARG A 20 -12.43 -13.39 -18.71
C ARG A 20 -11.73 -14.72 -19.00
N GLN A 21 -12.13 -15.43 -20.06
CA GLN A 21 -11.47 -16.67 -20.48
C GLN A 21 -9.99 -16.46 -20.82
N LEU A 22 -9.65 -15.37 -21.53
CA LEU A 22 -8.27 -15.03 -21.84
C LEU A 22 -7.44 -14.78 -20.59
N VAL A 23 -7.95 -13.98 -19.63
CA VAL A 23 -7.23 -13.67 -18.39
C VAL A 23 -7.05 -14.92 -17.52
N VAL A 24 -8.10 -15.74 -17.38
CA VAL A 24 -8.02 -17.03 -16.66
C VAL A 24 -7.00 -17.95 -17.29
N PHE A 25 -7.02 -18.10 -18.62
CA PHE A 25 -6.04 -18.90 -19.35
C PHE A 25 -4.62 -18.38 -19.11
N LEU A 26 -4.42 -17.06 -19.17
CA LEU A 26 -3.12 -16.45 -18.95
C LEU A 26 -2.58 -16.70 -17.53
N VAL A 27 -3.39 -16.48 -16.50
CA VAL A 27 -3.01 -16.73 -15.10
C VAL A 27 -2.67 -18.20 -14.90
N HIS A 28 -3.47 -19.11 -15.47
CA HIS A 28 -3.20 -20.54 -15.44
C HIS A 28 -1.84 -20.91 -16.07
N ASN A 29 -1.50 -20.31 -17.22
CA ASN A 29 -0.21 -20.54 -17.87
C ASN A 29 0.96 -20.01 -17.02
N PHE A 30 0.82 -18.85 -16.37
CA PHE A 30 1.84 -18.34 -15.45
C PHE A 30 2.02 -19.21 -14.21
N ARG A 31 0.95 -19.88 -13.75
CA ARG A 31 1.01 -20.81 -12.63
C ARG A 31 1.74 -22.11 -13.00
N ILE A 32 1.46 -22.66 -14.18
CA ILE A 32 2.12 -23.89 -14.65
C ILE A 32 3.59 -23.64 -15.00
N ASP A 33 3.88 -22.53 -15.68
CA ASP A 33 5.23 -22.14 -16.08
C ASP A 33 5.65 -20.84 -15.40
N HIS A 34 6.24 -20.96 -14.21
CA HIS A 34 6.79 -19.80 -13.49
C HIS A 34 7.85 -19.04 -14.29
N SER A 35 8.58 -19.72 -15.18
CA SER A 35 9.60 -19.07 -16.01
C SER A 35 8.99 -18.14 -17.05
N LEU A 36 7.75 -18.41 -17.49
CA LEU A 36 6.99 -17.53 -18.36
C LEU A 36 6.66 -16.22 -17.65
N LEU A 37 6.20 -16.28 -16.39
CA LEU A 37 5.95 -15.09 -15.58
C LEU A 37 7.22 -14.27 -15.36
N GLU A 38 8.31 -14.92 -14.97
CA GLU A 38 9.60 -14.26 -14.71
C GLU A 38 10.19 -13.58 -15.94
N ARG A 39 10.15 -14.25 -17.10
CA ARG A 39 10.84 -13.77 -18.32
C ARG A 39 9.98 -12.91 -19.22
N ARG A 40 8.67 -13.18 -19.29
CA ARG A 40 7.75 -12.57 -20.26
C ARG A 40 6.52 -11.93 -19.62
N GLY A 41 6.22 -12.21 -18.35
CA GLY A 41 5.00 -11.75 -17.68
C GLY A 41 4.82 -10.24 -17.76
N ALA A 42 5.86 -9.46 -17.44
CA ALA A 42 5.79 -8.00 -17.52
C ALA A 42 5.42 -7.48 -18.92
N LEU A 43 5.99 -8.06 -19.97
CA LEU A 43 5.70 -7.67 -21.35
C LEU A 43 4.27 -8.05 -21.74
N ILE A 44 3.83 -9.26 -21.36
CA ILE A 44 2.48 -9.76 -21.68
C ILE A 44 1.41 -8.91 -20.99
N ILE A 45 1.54 -8.67 -19.68
CA ILE A 45 0.58 -7.88 -18.90
C ILE A 45 0.53 -6.43 -19.39
N ARG A 46 1.67 -5.79 -19.65
CA ARG A 46 1.71 -4.42 -20.19
C ARG A 46 1.01 -4.34 -21.55
N ARG A 47 1.26 -5.31 -22.44
CA ARG A 47 0.59 -5.36 -23.74
C ARG A 47 -0.91 -5.55 -23.58
N LEU A 48 -1.35 -6.40 -22.65
CA LEU A 48 -2.77 -6.61 -22.37
C LEU A 48 -3.44 -5.31 -21.89
N CYS A 49 -2.79 -4.56 -21.00
CA CYS A 49 -3.29 -3.26 -20.52
C CYS A 49 -3.46 -2.24 -21.65
N VAL A 50 -2.54 -2.21 -22.63
CA VAL A 50 -2.64 -1.32 -23.80
C VAL A 50 -3.82 -1.70 -24.69
N LEU A 51 -4.08 -3.00 -24.85
CA LEU A 51 -5.07 -3.48 -25.81
C LEU A 51 -6.50 -3.52 -25.24
N LEU A 52 -6.66 -3.77 -23.94
CA LEU A 52 -7.93 -4.14 -23.32
C LEU A 52 -8.34 -3.25 -22.15
N ASP A 53 -7.71 -2.08 -22.02
CA ASP A 53 -7.81 -1.17 -20.88
C ASP A 53 -7.12 -1.69 -19.59
N ALA A 54 -6.31 -0.83 -18.98
CA ALA A 54 -5.49 -1.20 -17.83
C ALA A 54 -6.33 -1.45 -16.57
N GLU A 55 -7.39 -0.68 -16.36
CA GLU A 55 -8.27 -0.83 -15.22
C GLU A 55 -9.02 -2.16 -15.29
N ARG A 56 -9.62 -2.46 -16.44
CA ARG A 56 -10.32 -3.71 -16.70
C ARG A 56 -9.41 -4.92 -16.49
N VAL A 57 -8.18 -4.87 -16.99
CA VAL A 57 -7.18 -5.94 -16.81
C VAL A 57 -6.83 -6.14 -15.34
N TYR A 58 -6.55 -5.06 -14.60
CA TYR A 58 -6.16 -5.16 -13.19
C TYR A 58 -7.30 -5.65 -12.29
N ARG A 59 -8.54 -5.24 -12.56
CA ARG A 59 -9.73 -5.72 -11.83
C ARG A 59 -9.98 -7.21 -12.04
N GLU A 60 -9.88 -7.69 -13.28
CA GLU A 60 -10.10 -9.11 -13.58
C GLU A 60 -8.97 -9.98 -12.99
N LEU A 61 -7.72 -9.55 -13.13
CA LEU A 61 -6.58 -10.24 -12.50
C LEU A 61 -6.74 -10.29 -10.98
N SER A 62 -7.20 -9.20 -10.36
CA SER A 62 -7.45 -9.15 -8.91
C SER A 62 -8.52 -10.13 -8.49
N THR A 63 -9.62 -10.18 -9.24
CA THR A 63 -10.74 -11.10 -8.99
C THR A 63 -10.29 -12.57 -9.09
N ILE A 64 -9.46 -12.90 -10.08
CA ILE A 64 -8.92 -14.26 -10.23
C ILE A 64 -7.95 -14.59 -9.10
N LEU A 65 -7.06 -13.66 -8.75
CA LEU A 65 -6.02 -13.89 -7.74
C LEU A 65 -6.58 -13.95 -6.32
N GLU A 66 -7.66 -13.24 -6.01
CA GLU A 66 -8.36 -13.35 -4.72
C GLU A 66 -8.81 -14.79 -4.44
N GLY A 67 -9.22 -15.54 -5.47
CA GLY A 67 -9.63 -16.94 -5.37
C GLY A 67 -8.52 -17.97 -5.64
N GLU A 68 -7.26 -17.55 -5.78
CA GLU A 68 -6.17 -18.46 -6.15
C GLU A 68 -5.73 -19.32 -4.95
N ALA A 69 -5.76 -20.65 -5.14
CA ALA A 69 -5.43 -21.61 -4.10
C ALA A 69 -3.92 -21.77 -3.89
N ASP A 70 -3.12 -21.59 -4.95
CA ASP A 70 -1.67 -21.56 -4.83
C ASP A 70 -1.20 -20.20 -4.30
N LEU A 71 -1.10 -20.11 -2.98
CA LEU A 71 -0.74 -18.88 -2.28
C LEU A 71 0.66 -18.37 -2.66
N ASP A 72 1.63 -19.25 -2.90
CA ASP A 72 2.98 -18.82 -3.30
C ASP A 72 2.95 -18.17 -4.69
N PHE A 73 2.25 -18.81 -5.63
CA PHE A 73 2.04 -18.26 -6.96
C PHE A 73 1.29 -16.92 -6.90
N ALA A 74 0.20 -16.84 -6.13
CA ALA A 74 -0.57 -15.61 -5.97
C ALA A 74 0.32 -14.47 -5.44
N CYS A 75 1.16 -14.74 -4.44
CA CYS A 75 2.12 -13.78 -3.89
C CYS A 75 3.13 -13.30 -4.94
N VAL A 76 3.71 -14.21 -5.73
CA VAL A 76 4.65 -13.85 -6.81
C VAL A 76 3.96 -13.04 -7.91
N MET A 77 2.76 -13.43 -8.33
CA MET A 77 2.00 -12.73 -9.35
C MET A 77 1.61 -11.32 -8.90
N VAL A 78 1.14 -11.16 -7.66
CA VAL A 78 0.82 -9.85 -7.07
C VAL A 78 2.07 -8.96 -6.97
N GLN A 79 3.23 -9.51 -6.60
CA GLN A 79 4.49 -8.77 -6.62
C GLN A 79 4.85 -8.28 -8.03
N ALA A 80 4.65 -9.11 -9.05
CA ALA A 80 4.87 -8.73 -10.45
C ALA A 80 3.90 -7.63 -10.91
N LEU A 81 2.60 -7.78 -10.62
CA LEU A 81 1.58 -6.78 -10.93
C LEU A 81 1.84 -5.45 -10.23
N ASN A 82 2.27 -5.48 -8.98
CA ASN A 82 2.63 -4.29 -8.24
C ASN A 82 3.85 -3.57 -8.86
N LEU A 83 4.88 -4.31 -9.26
CA LEU A 83 6.03 -3.73 -9.94
C LEU A 83 5.62 -3.09 -11.28
N ILE A 84 4.80 -3.78 -12.07
CA ILE A 84 4.27 -3.28 -13.34
C ILE A 84 3.44 -2.01 -13.12
N LEU A 85 2.54 -2.02 -12.13
CA LEU A 85 1.70 -0.88 -11.73
C LEU A 85 2.53 0.35 -11.40
N LEU A 86 3.66 0.18 -10.72
CA LEU A 86 4.48 1.29 -10.26
C LEU A 86 5.46 1.82 -11.31
N THR A 87 5.82 1.02 -12.32
CA THR A 87 6.94 1.35 -13.22
C THR A 87 6.56 1.53 -14.69
N SER A 88 5.43 0.95 -15.12
CA SER A 88 5.07 0.93 -16.55
C SER A 88 4.34 2.22 -16.95
N SER A 89 4.69 2.83 -18.07
CA SER A 89 4.09 4.09 -18.51
C SER A 89 2.61 3.93 -18.86
N GLU A 90 2.23 2.76 -19.37
CA GLU A 90 0.86 2.41 -19.81
C GLU A 90 -0.16 2.39 -18.65
N LEU A 91 0.32 2.47 -17.40
CA LEU A 91 -0.49 2.47 -16.20
C LEU A 91 -0.55 3.85 -15.53
N SER A 92 -0.20 4.92 -16.25
CA SER A 92 -0.26 6.29 -15.71
C SER A 92 -1.65 6.68 -15.23
N GLU A 93 -2.68 6.45 -16.05
CA GLU A 93 -4.06 6.82 -15.72
C GLU A 93 -4.58 6.02 -14.52
N LEU A 94 -4.31 4.71 -14.49
CA LEU A 94 -4.66 3.85 -13.38
C LEU A 94 -4.04 4.30 -12.05
N ARG A 95 -2.77 4.75 -12.09
CA ARG A 95 -2.09 5.32 -10.92
C ARG A 95 -2.71 6.64 -10.47
N GLU A 96 -3.09 7.52 -11.38
CA GLU A 96 -3.75 8.78 -11.04
C GLU A 96 -5.13 8.53 -10.40
N LEU A 97 -5.89 7.57 -10.93
CA LEU A 97 -7.16 7.17 -10.35
C LEU A 97 -6.98 6.61 -8.92
N LEU A 98 -5.98 5.74 -8.71
CA LEU A 98 -5.64 5.22 -7.39
C LEU A 98 -5.22 6.33 -6.41
N LYS A 99 -4.42 7.32 -6.84
CA LYS A 99 -4.03 8.45 -5.97
C LYS A 99 -5.21 9.25 -5.45
N GLN A 100 -6.34 9.22 -6.15
CA GLN A 100 -7.57 9.92 -5.80
C GLN A 100 -8.53 9.06 -4.96
N SER A 101 -8.14 7.88 -4.49
CA SER A 101 -9.03 6.93 -3.79
C SER A 101 -9.76 7.49 -2.57
N LEU A 102 -9.21 8.52 -1.91
CA LEU A 102 -9.84 9.14 -0.75
C LEU A 102 -10.94 10.16 -1.11
N VAL A 103 -10.95 10.67 -2.34
CA VAL A 103 -11.81 11.78 -2.79
C VAL A 103 -12.66 11.45 -4.02
N ASN A 104 -12.31 10.38 -4.74
CA ASN A 104 -12.98 9.92 -5.96
C ASN A 104 -13.60 8.54 -5.73
N ALA A 105 -14.90 8.38 -6.00
CA ALA A 105 -15.61 7.13 -5.81
C ALA A 105 -15.10 5.98 -6.71
N ALA A 106 -14.77 6.26 -7.97
CA ALA A 106 -14.17 5.28 -8.87
C ALA A 106 -12.75 4.88 -8.43
N GLY A 107 -11.97 5.84 -7.91
CA GLY A 107 -10.67 5.56 -7.29
C GLY A 107 -10.79 4.66 -6.08
N LYS A 108 -11.74 4.94 -5.18
CA LYS A 108 -12.05 4.12 -4.01
C LYS A 108 -12.46 2.71 -4.42
N ASP A 109 -13.35 2.59 -5.40
CA ASP A 109 -13.84 1.31 -5.90
C ASP A 109 -12.69 0.48 -6.51
N LEU A 110 -11.83 1.12 -7.32
CA LEU A 110 -10.64 0.48 -7.85
C LEU A 110 -9.72 0.00 -6.72
N PHE A 111 -9.39 0.85 -5.75
CA PHE A 111 -8.57 0.46 -4.60
C PHE A 111 -9.14 -0.76 -3.88
N VAL A 112 -10.45 -0.78 -3.60
CA VAL A 112 -11.12 -1.91 -2.95
C VAL A 112 -11.05 -3.16 -3.81
N SER A 113 -11.22 -3.06 -5.13
CA SER A 113 -11.16 -4.20 -6.05
C SER A 113 -9.77 -4.86 -6.12
N LEU A 114 -8.70 -4.07 -5.95
CA LEU A 114 -7.33 -4.60 -5.91
C LEU A 114 -6.98 -5.14 -4.52
N TYR A 115 -7.56 -4.57 -3.47
CA TYR A 115 -7.12 -4.76 -2.09
C TYR A 115 -7.04 -6.23 -1.68
N ALA A 116 -8.08 -7.03 -1.95
CA ALA A 116 -8.17 -8.42 -1.51
C ALA A 116 -7.02 -9.28 -2.05
N SER A 117 -6.75 -9.21 -3.36
CA SER A 117 -5.62 -9.94 -3.95
C SER A 117 -4.27 -9.33 -3.59
N TRP A 118 -4.16 -8.01 -3.42
CA TRP A 118 -2.91 -7.37 -2.97
C TRP A 118 -2.49 -7.85 -1.58
N CYS A 119 -3.42 -8.34 -0.76
CA CYS A 119 -3.13 -8.93 0.54
C CYS A 119 -2.28 -10.21 0.47
N HIS A 120 -2.08 -10.85 -0.68
CA HIS A 120 -1.13 -11.96 -0.80
C HIS A 120 0.33 -11.52 -0.60
N SER A 121 0.65 -10.22 -0.70
CA SER A 121 1.99 -9.69 -0.47
C SER A 121 1.98 -8.45 0.43
N PRO A 122 2.60 -8.51 1.63
CA PRO A 122 2.74 -7.35 2.51
C PRO A 122 3.31 -6.10 1.84
N MET A 123 4.34 -6.27 1.00
CA MET A 123 4.99 -5.15 0.33
C MET A 123 4.10 -4.55 -0.75
N ALA A 124 3.32 -5.37 -1.45
CA ALA A 124 2.38 -4.90 -2.46
C ALA A 124 1.25 -4.09 -1.83
N ILE A 125 0.64 -4.58 -0.75
CA ILE A 125 -0.45 -3.84 -0.08
C ILE A 125 0.04 -2.55 0.56
N ILE A 126 1.25 -2.53 1.14
CA ILE A 126 1.85 -1.28 1.64
C ILE A 126 2.07 -0.30 0.49
N SER A 127 2.63 -0.74 -0.64
CA SER A 127 2.80 0.17 -1.79
C SER A 127 1.48 0.65 -2.38
N LEU A 128 0.43 -0.19 -2.39
CA LEU A 128 -0.90 0.22 -2.83
C LEU A 128 -1.49 1.28 -1.91
N CYS A 129 -1.36 1.10 -0.59
CA CYS A 129 -1.81 2.09 0.39
C CYS A 129 -1.04 3.41 0.27
N LEU A 130 0.28 3.34 0.08
CA LEU A 130 1.12 4.52 -0.15
C LEU A 130 0.73 5.22 -1.46
N LEU A 131 0.45 4.46 -2.53
CA LEU A 131 0.01 4.99 -3.82
C LEU A 131 -1.35 5.69 -3.72
N ALA A 132 -2.28 5.09 -2.98
CA ALA A 132 -3.64 5.59 -2.78
C ALA A 132 -3.75 6.65 -1.68
N GLN A 133 -2.62 7.04 -1.08
CA GLN A 133 -2.53 8.00 0.02
C GLN A 133 -3.26 7.59 1.30
N THR A 134 -3.60 6.31 1.45
CA THR A 134 -4.25 5.75 2.64
C THR A 134 -3.20 5.48 3.73
N TYR A 135 -2.46 6.52 4.14
CA TYR A 135 -1.28 6.39 5.01
C TYR A 135 -1.58 5.84 6.41
N GLN A 136 -2.74 6.20 6.95
CA GLN A 136 -3.20 5.67 8.23
C GLN A 136 -3.39 4.14 8.15
N HIS A 137 -3.97 3.67 7.05
CA HIS A 137 -4.12 2.24 6.78
C HIS A 137 -2.77 1.56 6.55
N ALA A 138 -1.86 2.19 5.81
CA ALA A 138 -0.49 1.70 5.64
C ALA A 138 0.20 1.49 7.01
N CYS A 139 0.03 2.42 7.96
CA CYS A 139 0.53 2.26 9.32
C CYS A 139 -0.06 1.03 10.02
N ALA A 140 -1.38 0.83 9.92
CA ALA A 140 -2.04 -0.30 10.55
C ALA A 140 -1.56 -1.64 9.98
N VAL A 141 -1.38 -1.72 8.64
CA VAL A 141 -0.78 -2.88 7.97
C VAL A 141 0.65 -3.11 8.48
N ILE A 142 1.51 -2.08 8.48
CA ILE A 142 2.91 -2.19 8.96
C ILE A 142 2.96 -2.68 10.41
N GLN A 143 2.10 -2.15 11.29
CA GLN A 143 2.04 -2.56 12.68
C GLN A 143 1.63 -4.03 12.86
N SER A 144 0.75 -4.54 11.98
CA SER A 144 0.36 -5.95 12.00
C SER A 144 1.48 -6.91 11.55
N LEU A 145 2.50 -6.42 10.86
CA LEU A 145 3.67 -7.23 10.46
C LEU A 145 4.60 -7.59 11.62
N VAL A 146 4.42 -7.00 12.79
CA VAL A 146 5.22 -7.33 13.99
C VAL A 146 5.00 -8.78 14.43
N GLU A 147 3.82 -9.35 14.13
CA GLU A 147 3.47 -10.74 14.44
C GLU A 147 4.03 -11.74 13.40
N GLU A 148 4.62 -11.25 12.30
CA GLU A 148 5.17 -12.08 11.23
C GLU A 148 6.64 -12.45 11.48
N ASP A 149 7.03 -13.66 11.10
CA ASP A 149 8.42 -14.12 11.16
C ASP A 149 9.26 -13.36 10.11
N ILE A 150 9.96 -12.30 10.54
CA ILE A 150 10.85 -11.49 9.69
C ILE A 150 11.99 -12.37 9.17
N ASN A 151 11.84 -12.85 7.94
CA ASN A 151 12.81 -13.72 7.27
C ASN A 151 13.59 -12.98 6.15
N ALA A 152 14.62 -13.63 5.61
CA ALA A 152 15.45 -13.02 4.57
C ALA A 152 14.66 -12.65 3.29
N LYS A 153 13.66 -13.44 2.90
CA LYS A 153 12.82 -13.14 1.72
C LYS A 153 12.01 -11.87 1.95
N PHE A 154 11.42 -11.72 3.14
CA PHE A 154 10.71 -10.51 3.56
C PHE A 154 11.62 -9.28 3.47
N LEU A 155 12.84 -9.36 4.01
CA LEU A 155 13.80 -8.26 4.00
C LEU A 155 14.22 -7.84 2.58
N VAL A 156 14.41 -8.80 1.67
CA VAL A 156 14.71 -8.50 0.26
C VAL A 156 13.54 -7.76 -0.40
N GLN A 157 12.30 -8.16 -0.11
CA GLN A 157 11.12 -7.50 -0.68
C GLN A 157 10.90 -6.10 -0.08
N LEU A 158 11.16 -5.94 1.22
CA LEU A 158 11.13 -4.63 1.87
C LEU A 158 12.20 -3.69 1.29
N ASP A 159 13.41 -4.19 1.04
CA ASP A 159 14.49 -3.43 0.41
C ASP A 159 14.14 -3.01 -1.04
N LYS A 160 13.46 -3.87 -1.80
CA LYS A 160 12.88 -3.49 -3.11
C LYS A 160 11.81 -2.39 -2.98
N LEU A 161 10.89 -2.49 -2.01
CA LEU A 161 9.89 -1.47 -1.76
C LEU A 161 10.53 -0.11 -1.46
N ILE A 162 11.56 -0.07 -0.59
CA ILE A 162 12.26 1.18 -0.28
C ILE A 162 12.90 1.79 -1.53
N ARG A 163 13.50 0.98 -2.41
CA ARG A 163 14.00 1.48 -3.69
C ARG A 163 12.89 2.01 -4.58
N LEU A 164 11.71 1.39 -4.58
CA LEU A 164 10.56 1.89 -5.34
C LEU A 164 10.11 3.27 -4.84
N LEU A 165 10.16 3.56 -3.54
CA LEU A 165 9.81 4.88 -2.99
C LEU A 165 10.71 6.02 -3.52
N GLU A 166 11.91 5.70 -4.01
CA GLU A 166 12.81 6.66 -4.64
C GLU A 166 12.49 6.92 -6.12
N THR A 167 11.67 6.07 -6.74
CA THR A 167 11.32 6.22 -8.16
C THR A 167 10.37 7.40 -8.40
N PRO A 168 10.24 7.88 -9.65
CA PRO A 168 9.40 9.04 -9.97
C PRO A 168 7.93 8.87 -9.60
N VAL A 169 7.41 7.64 -9.57
CA VAL A 169 6.00 7.37 -9.26
C VAL A 169 5.59 7.87 -7.87
N PHE A 170 6.53 7.87 -6.93
CA PHE A 170 6.34 8.32 -5.54
C PHE A 170 6.98 9.69 -5.27
N ALA A 171 7.29 10.48 -6.32
CA ALA A 171 7.81 11.82 -6.15
C ALA A 171 6.90 12.71 -5.30
N TYR A 172 5.58 12.57 -5.47
CA TYR A 172 4.60 13.32 -4.69
C TYR A 172 4.65 13.00 -3.18
N LEU A 173 4.90 11.74 -2.78
CA LEU A 173 5.10 11.39 -1.36
C LEU A 173 6.26 12.18 -0.76
N ARG A 174 7.37 12.28 -1.50
CA ARG A 174 8.55 13.01 -1.05
C ARG A 174 8.30 14.51 -0.95
N LEU A 175 7.42 15.07 -1.80
CA LEU A 175 6.97 16.46 -1.67
C LEU A 175 6.06 16.65 -0.46
N GLN A 176 5.15 15.70 -0.19
CA GLN A 176 4.28 15.73 0.99
C GLN A 176 5.08 15.67 2.31
N LEU A 177 6.27 15.07 2.31
CA LEU A 177 7.16 15.12 3.46
C LEU A 177 7.65 16.53 3.82
N LEU A 178 7.50 17.53 2.94
CA LEU A 178 7.76 18.93 3.30
C LEU A 178 6.73 19.47 4.30
N GLU A 179 5.57 18.82 4.44
CA GLU A 179 4.47 19.23 5.31
C GLU A 179 4.14 18.15 6.36
N PRO A 180 5.06 17.85 7.30
CA PRO A 180 4.91 16.72 8.22
C PRO A 180 3.69 16.84 9.15
N ARG A 181 3.18 18.06 9.39
CA ARG A 181 1.96 18.31 10.17
C ARG A 181 0.69 17.85 9.45
N GLN A 182 0.65 17.95 8.12
CA GLN A 182 -0.48 17.49 7.32
C GLN A 182 -0.38 15.97 7.07
N TYR A 183 0.84 15.47 6.87
CA TYR A 183 1.09 14.08 6.49
C TYR A 183 1.75 13.26 7.62
N ILE A 184 1.24 13.39 8.85
CA ILE A 184 1.77 12.68 10.04
C ILE A 184 1.77 11.16 9.84
N TRP A 185 0.71 10.62 9.24
CA TRP A 185 0.59 9.18 8.98
C TRP A 185 1.59 8.70 7.94
N LEU A 186 1.93 9.51 6.92
CA LEU A 186 2.98 9.17 5.97
C LEU A 186 4.32 9.07 6.70
N LEU A 187 4.64 10.06 7.53
CA LEU A 187 5.87 10.07 8.32
C LEU A 187 5.93 8.84 9.25
N LYS A 188 4.84 8.52 9.95
CA LYS A 188 4.72 7.34 10.80
C LYS A 188 4.90 6.04 10.02
N ALA A 189 4.31 5.92 8.83
CA ALA A 189 4.47 4.74 7.97
C ALA A 189 5.93 4.56 7.54
N LEU A 190 6.59 5.63 7.10
CA LEU A 190 8.00 5.57 6.69
C LEU A 190 8.94 5.24 7.86
N TYR A 191 8.72 5.80 9.05
CA TYR A 191 9.47 5.37 10.23
C TYR A 191 9.17 3.92 10.62
N GLY A 192 7.92 3.47 10.49
CA GLY A 192 7.55 2.06 10.69
C GLY A 192 8.34 1.13 9.77
N LEU A 193 8.41 1.44 8.47
CA LEU A 193 9.24 0.70 7.51
C LEU A 193 10.73 0.75 7.86
N LEU A 194 11.23 1.91 8.32
CA LEU A 194 12.61 2.07 8.77
C LEU A 194 12.93 1.15 9.95
N MET A 195 12.00 0.98 10.89
CA MET A 195 12.18 0.13 12.07
C MET A 195 12.15 -1.37 11.77
N LEU A 196 11.55 -1.79 10.64
CA LEU A 196 11.57 -3.18 10.17
C LEU A 196 12.88 -3.56 9.45
N LEU A 197 13.70 -2.58 9.05
CA LEU A 197 14.92 -2.81 8.29
C LEU A 197 16.13 -3.07 9.20
N PRO A 198 17.01 -4.02 8.84
CA PRO A 198 18.32 -4.16 9.47
C PRO A 198 19.14 -2.88 9.28
N GLN A 199 19.73 -2.37 10.36
CA GLN A 199 20.46 -1.09 10.35
C GLN A 199 21.62 -1.02 9.34
N GLN A 200 22.20 -2.17 8.98
CA GLN A 200 23.32 -2.26 8.06
C GLN A 200 22.90 -2.27 6.58
N SER A 201 21.60 -2.48 6.30
CA SER A 201 21.07 -2.59 4.94
C SER A 201 21.19 -1.28 4.17
N SER A 202 21.30 -1.38 2.84
CA SER A 202 21.32 -0.21 1.95
C SER A 202 19.97 0.52 1.96
N ALA A 203 18.84 -0.21 1.96
CA ALA A 203 17.51 0.37 2.12
C ALA A 203 17.37 1.22 3.39
N PHE A 204 17.87 0.73 4.54
CA PHE A 204 17.85 1.53 5.78
C PHE A 204 18.57 2.86 5.59
N LYS A 205 19.76 2.85 4.98
CA LYS A 205 20.55 4.06 4.71
C LYS A 205 19.86 5.01 3.73
N VAL A 206 19.17 4.49 2.71
CA VAL A 206 18.39 5.30 1.75
C VAL A 206 17.24 6.00 2.47
N LEU A 207 16.38 5.23 3.14
CA LEU A 207 15.20 5.77 3.81
C LEU A 207 15.57 6.73 4.94
N ARG A 208 16.57 6.38 5.76
CA ARG A 208 17.07 7.26 6.83
C ARG A 208 17.59 8.59 6.27
N ARG A 209 18.27 8.60 5.13
CA ARG A 209 18.76 9.85 4.51
C ARG A 209 17.59 10.73 4.07
N ARG A 210 16.53 10.17 3.48
CA ARG A 210 15.31 10.93 3.16
C ARG A 210 14.62 11.50 4.37
N LEU A 211 14.45 10.68 5.41
CA LEU A 211 13.80 11.14 6.64
C LEU A 211 14.62 12.22 7.36
N LYS A 212 15.96 12.19 7.25
CA LYS A 212 16.83 13.27 7.76
C LYS A 212 16.69 14.60 7.01
N THR A 213 16.24 14.59 5.75
CA THR A 213 16.02 15.82 4.97
C THR A 213 14.64 16.43 5.21
N VAL A 214 13.75 15.73 5.92
CA VAL A 214 12.45 16.26 6.30
C VAL A 214 12.66 17.42 7.26
N PRO A 215 12.04 18.60 7.02
CA PRO A 215 12.16 19.71 7.93
C PRO A 215 11.71 19.31 9.33
N SER A 216 12.61 19.46 10.30
CA SER A 216 12.26 19.43 11.72
C SER A 216 11.53 20.73 12.03
N TYR A 217 10.29 20.88 11.55
CA TYR A 217 9.39 21.81 12.20
C TYR A 217 9.23 21.25 13.59
N SER A 218 9.90 21.90 14.53
CA SER A 218 9.74 21.68 15.95
C SER A 218 8.28 21.28 16.18
N PHE A 219 8.07 20.13 16.83
CA PHE A 219 6.83 19.81 17.55
C PHE A 219 6.65 20.82 18.69
N ASP A 220 6.83 22.11 18.40
CA ASP A 220 6.77 23.20 19.33
C ASP A 220 5.30 23.44 19.57
N GLY A 221 4.90 23.06 20.78
CA GLY A 221 3.53 23.10 21.25
C GLY A 221 2.93 24.47 21.01
N GLY A 222 1.90 24.50 20.18
CA GLY A 222 0.92 25.56 20.23
C GLY A 222 0.26 25.53 21.61
N ASN A 223 0.69 26.45 22.48
CA ASN A 223 -0.03 26.97 23.64
C ASN A 223 -0.63 25.96 24.62
N LEU A 224 0.20 25.45 25.53
CA LEU A 224 -0.23 25.21 26.91
C LEU A 224 0.52 26.17 27.85
N LYS A 225 0.26 27.48 27.70
CA LYS A 225 0.62 28.50 28.70
C LYS A 225 -0.66 29.14 29.27
N ARG A 226 -1.16 28.55 30.36
CA ARG A 226 -1.81 29.18 31.54
C ARG A 226 -2.39 28.06 32.40
N ALA A 227 -2.25 27.99 33.72
CA ALA A 227 -1.64 28.91 34.67
C ALA A 227 -1.32 28.12 35.95
N ALA A 228 -0.12 28.26 36.50
CA ALA A 228 0.13 28.00 37.91
C ALA A 228 1.38 28.76 38.38
N SER A 229 1.15 29.67 39.34
CA SER A 229 2.14 30.42 40.15
C SER A 229 3.00 31.44 39.39
N GLY A 230 3.26 32.65 39.86
CA GLY A 230 2.91 33.39 41.07
C GLY A 230 3.55 34.78 40.89
N ASN A 231 2.84 35.83 41.26
CA ASN A 231 3.28 37.24 41.19
C ASN A 231 4.53 37.46 42.08
N PRO A 232 5.37 38.54 41.91
CA PRO A 232 4.89 39.88 42.28
C PRO A 232 5.53 41.13 41.61
N TYR A 233 4.81 42.27 41.70
CA TYR A 233 5.18 43.69 41.49
C TYR A 233 5.53 44.13 40.05
N SER A 234 4.89 45.14 39.43
CA SER A 234 4.56 46.49 39.91
C SER A 234 3.60 47.24 38.96
N GLN A 235 2.65 48.02 39.54
CA GLN A 235 2.24 49.42 39.21
C GLN A 235 1.90 49.77 37.73
N ILE A 236 0.82 50.47 37.31
CA ILE A 236 -0.06 51.53 37.85
C ILE A 236 -1.08 51.85 36.70
N LEU A 237 -2.31 52.36 36.97
CA LEU A 237 -3.01 53.29 36.04
C LEU A 237 -4.30 52.95 35.23
N HIS A 238 -5.54 53.18 35.73
CA HIS A 238 -6.82 53.61 35.04
C HIS A 238 -7.31 52.95 33.71
N HIS A 239 -8.59 52.75 33.33
CA HIS A 239 -9.94 53.26 33.70
C HIS A 239 -11.05 52.37 33.04
N SER A 240 -12.21 52.24 33.70
CA SER A 240 -13.61 52.10 33.22
C SER A 240 -14.05 51.14 32.08
N GLY A 241 -14.78 50.08 32.49
CA GLY A 241 -16.22 49.85 32.23
C GLY A 241 -16.75 49.56 30.81
N SER A 242 -17.31 48.35 30.58
CA SER A 242 -18.73 48.12 30.20
C SER A 242 -18.97 46.63 29.88
N GLN A 243 -20.05 46.09 30.44
CA GLN A 243 -20.70 44.80 30.09
C GLN A 243 -21.36 44.89 28.70
N ILE A 244 -21.43 43.80 27.91
CA ILE A 244 -22.59 43.31 27.09
C ILE A 244 -22.41 41.80 26.77
N THR A 245 -23.54 41.11 26.68
CA THR A 245 -23.91 39.67 26.62
C THR A 245 -23.99 39.02 25.22
N GLU A 246 -24.32 37.71 25.20
CA GLU A 246 -24.90 36.84 24.14
C GLU A 246 -23.93 36.25 23.08
N ASP A 247 -23.70 34.93 23.03
CA ASP A 247 -24.53 33.75 22.68
C ASP A 247 -24.55 33.47 21.15
N GLY A 248 -24.27 32.22 20.75
CA GLY A 248 -24.19 31.81 19.34
C GLY A 248 -23.38 30.54 19.07
N ASP A 249 -24.13 29.43 18.94
CA ASP A 249 -23.75 28.06 18.55
C ASP A 249 -22.61 27.90 17.54
N ILE A 250 -21.73 26.93 17.83
CA ILE A 250 -20.80 26.33 16.88
C ILE A 250 -21.26 24.89 16.66
N ASP A 251 -22.12 24.68 15.65
CA ASP A 251 -22.31 23.36 15.07
C ASP A 251 -21.07 23.00 14.22
N GLN A 252 -20.13 22.29 14.85
CA GLN A 252 -19.09 21.53 14.15
C GLN A 252 -19.69 20.21 13.67
N ASP A 253 -20.24 20.23 12.45
CA ASP A 253 -20.53 19.01 11.69
C ASP A 253 -19.19 18.41 11.21
N ASN A 254 -18.53 17.67 12.11
CA ASN A 254 -17.30 16.96 11.81
C ASN A 254 -17.66 15.64 11.12
N GLY A 255 -17.81 15.71 9.80
CA GLY A 255 -18.16 14.61 8.90
C GLY A 255 -17.32 13.35 9.12
N ASN A 256 -17.91 12.39 9.82
CA ASN A 256 -17.33 11.10 10.21
C ASN A 256 -17.39 10.07 9.05
N LEU A 257 -16.86 10.42 7.87
CA LEU A 257 -16.91 9.58 6.65
C LEU A 257 -15.68 8.67 6.42
N GLN A 258 -14.66 8.72 7.29
CA GLN A 258 -13.34 8.11 7.00
C GLN A 258 -13.04 6.76 7.68
N ASN A 259 -13.95 6.18 8.48
CA ASN A 259 -13.60 5.00 9.31
C ASN A 259 -14.03 3.62 8.78
N GLY A 260 -14.90 3.53 7.76
CA GLY A 260 -15.44 2.24 7.30
C GLY A 260 -14.44 1.36 6.53
N ILE A 261 -13.58 1.97 5.70
CA ILE A 261 -12.66 1.22 4.81
C ILE A 261 -11.54 0.55 5.63
N ASN A 262 -11.03 1.24 6.65
CA ASN A 262 -9.79 0.83 7.31
C ASN A 262 -9.91 -0.49 8.10
N PHE A 263 -11.04 -0.71 8.78
CA PHE A 263 -11.16 -1.86 9.68
C PHE A 263 -11.37 -3.19 8.94
N ALA A 264 -12.34 -3.24 8.03
CA ALA A 264 -12.65 -4.45 7.26
C ALA A 264 -11.47 -4.88 6.38
N SER A 265 -10.83 -3.92 5.70
CA SER A 265 -9.65 -4.16 4.87
C SER A 265 -8.45 -4.65 5.70
N LEU A 266 -8.25 -4.15 6.92
CA LEU A 266 -7.15 -4.66 7.77
C LEU A 266 -7.39 -6.12 8.17
N GLN A 267 -8.64 -6.49 8.47
CA GLN A 267 -8.99 -7.87 8.81
C GLN A 267 -8.75 -8.82 7.63
N GLN A 268 -9.12 -8.41 6.40
CA GLN A 268 -8.81 -9.17 5.19
C GLN A 268 -7.31 -9.42 5.03
N PHE A 269 -6.49 -8.39 5.26
CA PHE A 269 -5.03 -8.52 5.20
C PHE A 269 -4.51 -9.55 6.22
N LYS A 270 -4.91 -9.41 7.49
CA LYS A 270 -4.50 -10.33 8.56
C LYS A 270 -4.91 -11.77 8.27
N GLN A 271 -6.13 -12.00 7.80
CA GLN A 271 -6.63 -13.33 7.46
C GLN A 271 -5.81 -13.95 6.32
N MET A 272 -5.50 -13.18 5.27
CA MET A 272 -4.67 -13.66 4.16
C MET A 272 -3.25 -14.03 4.62
N GLN A 273 -2.63 -13.20 5.47
CA GLN A 273 -1.30 -13.52 6.01
C GLN A 273 -1.32 -14.77 6.90
N GLN A 274 -2.36 -14.95 7.72
CA GLN A 274 -2.54 -16.17 8.51
C GLN A 274 -2.63 -17.43 7.62
N GLN A 275 -3.32 -17.37 6.48
CA GLN A 275 -3.38 -18.49 5.53
C GLN A 275 -2.00 -18.84 4.98
N HIS A 276 -1.22 -17.83 4.56
CA HIS A 276 0.17 -18.01 4.13
C HIS A 276 1.04 -18.64 5.22
N HIS A 277 0.92 -18.19 6.47
CA HIS A 277 1.67 -18.73 7.59
C HIS A 277 1.32 -20.18 7.90
N MET A 278 0.03 -20.53 7.90
CA MET A 278 -0.44 -21.91 8.09
C MET A 278 0.11 -22.84 7.00
N LEU A 279 0.09 -22.40 5.74
CA LEU A 279 0.65 -23.16 4.62
C LEU A 279 2.16 -23.34 4.76
N ALA A 280 2.90 -22.30 5.15
CA ALA A 280 4.34 -22.39 5.41
C ALA A 280 4.67 -23.38 6.54
N LYS A 281 3.92 -23.32 7.66
CA LYS A 281 4.08 -24.23 8.80
C LYS A 281 3.78 -25.69 8.44
N SER A 282 2.68 -25.96 7.72
CA SER A 282 2.32 -27.31 7.30
C SER A 282 3.41 -27.96 6.42
N ARG A 283 4.01 -27.18 5.52
CA ARG A 283 5.12 -27.64 4.66
C ARG A 283 6.42 -27.85 5.42
N ALA A 284 6.69 -27.04 6.44
CA ALA A 284 7.86 -27.24 7.30
C ALA A 284 7.72 -28.55 8.12
N GLN A 285 6.52 -28.82 8.64
CA GLN A 285 6.21 -30.05 9.38
C GLN A 285 6.31 -31.30 8.49
N SER A 286 5.78 -31.26 7.27
CA SER A 286 5.87 -32.40 6.33
C SER A 286 7.33 -32.71 5.98
N ARG A 287 8.15 -31.71 5.68
CA ARG A 287 9.60 -31.89 5.41
C ARG A 287 10.35 -32.52 6.58
N ASN A 288 10.05 -32.11 7.81
CA ASN A 288 10.67 -32.67 9.02
C ASN A 288 10.26 -34.14 9.24
N SER A 289 9.00 -34.49 8.95
CA SER A 289 8.53 -35.87 9.04
C SER A 289 9.18 -36.79 7.99
N SER A 290 9.34 -36.32 6.73
CA SER A 290 10.01 -37.07 5.66
C SER A 290 11.48 -37.32 5.96
N THR A 291 12.18 -36.35 6.58
CA THR A 291 13.59 -36.50 6.97
C THR A 291 13.77 -37.38 8.21
N SER A 292 12.76 -37.50 9.08
CA SER A 292 12.77 -38.45 10.20
C SER A 292 12.51 -39.90 9.79
N LEU A 293 11.78 -40.13 8.68
CA LEU A 293 11.50 -41.46 8.13
C LEU A 293 12.66 -42.04 7.29
N LEU A 294 13.62 -41.19 6.92
CA LEU A 294 14.83 -41.56 6.14
C LEU A 294 16.07 -41.76 7.03
N LYS A 295 15.91 -41.73 8.36
CA LYS A 295 16.94 -42.03 9.36
C LYS A 295 16.57 -43.31 10.10
#